data_AF-A0A7C1ZFF0-F1
#
_entry.id   AF-A0A7C1ZFF0-F1
#
_cell.length_a   1.000
_cell.length_b   1.000
_cell.length_c   1.000
_cell.angle_alpha   90.00
_cell.angle_beta   90.00
_cell.angle_gamma   90.00
#
_symmetry.space_group_name_H-M   'P 1'
#
loop_
_entity.id
_entity.type
_entity.pdbx_description
1 polymer ?
#
loop_
_entity_poly.entity_id
_entity_poly.type
_entity_poly.pdbx_seq_one_letter_code
_entity_poly.pdbx_strand_id
1 'polypeptide(L)'
;MNRETLIERIRAGVLAACDDVSGVILFGSFARGKPARDVDVLVVVRGARKPQRERGAQAIAIRQAVGLVGLDVDVLIYTEEEFRAGLSSRFPLLLDVAFDGQIIYGDGELRSLLQRARQDVVVRGIRRTETGGWRFPVRYRQRTSLSPVDNATWAEKWLADAERDLKAAGNLFAGSLYDRCVTHCQQVTEKSVKAVLACFGCLERSHYVAALLRREIEAHPVPGWESRLARLVDDAEQLEPAATWSRYPRLEGNQIVLPVERYEELEASEALQLAQRSLATAGDFIHWWFQEDDLNEMVETFVELVRRAATDLPADVEAALRAARDREEPRSAAAGALEAILENVALARAHSTPVCQDTGVPIFYVYHPQEISARSLRAQMEAAVAEA
;
A
#
# COMPACT_ATOMS: atom_id res chain seq x y z
N MET A 1 8.59 0.14 42.91
CA MET A 1 8.41 1.56 42.57
C MET A 1 7.00 1.74 42.04
N ASN A 2 6.24 2.74 42.51
CA ASN A 2 4.88 2.98 41.99
C ASN A 2 4.93 3.65 40.60
N ARG A 3 3.80 3.67 39.89
CA ARG A 3 3.70 4.18 38.51
C ARG A 3 4.13 5.64 38.39
N GLU A 4 3.72 6.50 39.32
CA GLU A 4 4.03 7.94 39.29
C GLU A 4 5.53 8.20 39.47
N THR A 5 6.17 7.50 40.42
CA THR A 5 7.63 7.61 40.62
C THR A 5 8.39 7.17 39.36
N LEU A 6 7.89 6.15 38.67
CA LEU A 6 8.47 5.69 37.42
C LEU A 6 8.31 6.74 36.30
N ILE A 7 7.13 7.35 36.16
CA ILE A 7 6.88 8.43 35.20
C ILE A 7 7.81 9.62 35.44
N GLU A 8 7.93 10.07 36.69
CA GLU A 8 8.82 11.19 37.05
C GLU A 8 10.29 10.85 36.81
N ARG A 9 10.71 9.60 37.07
CA ARG A 9 12.06 9.15 36.76
C ARG A 9 12.35 9.13 35.26
N ILE A 10 11.39 8.69 34.44
CA ILE A 10 11.51 8.75 32.97
C ILE A 10 11.63 10.20 32.52
N ARG A 11 10.72 11.06 32.98
CA ARG A 11 10.73 12.49 32.67
C ARG A 11 12.08 13.14 33.03
N ALA A 12 12.55 12.94 34.25
CA ALA A 12 13.81 13.50 34.72
C ALA A 12 15.01 12.97 33.92
N GLY A 13 15.05 11.67 33.64
CA GLY A 13 16.13 11.06 32.85
C GLY A 13 16.18 11.57 31.41
N VAL A 14 15.02 11.75 30.76
CA VAL A 14 14.94 12.33 29.42
C VAL A 14 15.46 13.77 29.43
N LEU A 15 14.97 14.61 30.35
CA LEU A 15 15.34 16.03 30.42
C LEU A 15 16.80 16.27 30.84
N ALA A 16 17.39 15.32 31.57
CA ALA A 16 18.81 15.40 31.96
C ALA A 16 19.75 14.97 30.83
N ALA A 17 19.31 14.05 29.96
CA ALA A 17 20.15 13.49 28.92
C ALA A 17 19.96 14.16 27.55
N CYS A 18 18.82 14.80 27.30
CA CYS A 18 18.45 15.36 26.01
C CYS A 18 18.12 16.85 26.12
N ASP A 19 18.84 17.66 25.35
CA ASP A 19 18.58 19.08 25.21
C ASP A 19 17.40 19.36 24.26
N ASP A 20 16.88 20.59 24.31
CA ASP A 20 15.84 21.13 23.42
C ASP A 20 14.54 20.32 23.36
N VAL A 21 14.24 19.55 24.40
CA VAL A 21 13.00 18.77 24.50
C VAL A 21 11.80 19.72 24.53
N SER A 22 10.83 19.49 23.65
CA SER A 22 9.53 20.16 23.65
C SER A 22 8.39 19.24 24.04
N GLY A 23 8.58 17.92 23.99
CA GLY A 23 7.58 16.96 24.40
C GLY A 23 8.17 15.61 24.84
N VAL A 24 7.56 14.99 25.84
CA VAL A 24 7.81 13.60 26.23
C VAL A 24 6.47 12.91 26.41
N ILE A 25 6.27 11.84 25.64
CA ILE A 25 5.01 11.10 25.57
C ILE A 25 5.30 9.63 25.83
N LEU A 26 4.66 9.06 26.84
CA LEU A 26 4.63 7.62 27.03
C LEU A 26 3.51 7.04 26.18
N PHE A 27 3.72 5.93 25.50
CA PHE A 27 2.66 5.23 24.77
C PHE A 27 2.75 3.71 24.99
N GLY A 28 1.93 2.95 24.28
CA GLY A 28 1.95 1.48 24.39
C GLY A 28 1.29 0.94 25.66
N SER A 29 1.66 -0.28 26.04
CA SER A 29 0.99 -1.04 27.12
C SER A 29 1.12 -0.36 28.48
N PHE A 30 2.30 0.21 28.77
CA PHE A 30 2.52 0.97 29.99
C PHE A 30 1.59 2.18 30.05
N ALA A 31 1.50 3.01 29.00
CA ALA A 31 0.63 4.19 28.99
C ALA A 31 -0.86 3.83 29.20
N ARG A 32 -1.32 2.69 28.66
CA ARG A 32 -2.69 2.17 28.84
C ARG A 32 -2.98 1.55 30.22
N GLY A 33 -2.01 1.55 31.13
CA GLY A 33 -2.18 0.97 32.48
C GLY A 33 -2.19 -0.56 32.51
N LYS A 34 -1.74 -1.23 31.44
CA LYS A 34 -1.60 -2.68 31.39
C LYS A 34 -0.23 -3.09 31.97
N PRO A 35 -0.08 -4.34 32.46
CA PRO A 35 1.24 -4.90 32.74
C PRO A 35 2.13 -4.79 31.50
N ALA A 36 3.32 -4.23 31.66
CA ALA A 36 4.26 -4.01 30.57
C ALA A 36 5.66 -4.42 31.02
N ARG A 37 6.42 -5.05 30.11
CA ARG A 37 7.83 -5.41 30.32
C ARG A 37 8.77 -4.29 29.88
N ASP A 38 8.23 -3.42 29.04
CA ASP A 38 8.84 -2.32 28.33
C ASP A 38 8.01 -1.03 28.49
N VAL A 39 8.65 0.12 28.36
CA VAL A 39 8.01 1.43 28.32
C VAL A 39 8.42 2.15 27.05
N ASP A 40 7.45 2.38 26.18
CA ASP A 40 7.65 3.18 24.97
C ASP A 40 7.65 4.68 25.29
N VAL A 41 8.74 5.37 24.96
CA VAL A 41 8.94 6.80 25.21
C VAL A 41 9.20 7.50 23.88
N LEU A 42 8.31 8.40 23.48
CA LEU A 42 8.54 9.31 22.36
C LEU A 42 8.99 10.67 22.90
N VAL A 43 10.14 11.13 22.44
CA VAL A 43 10.75 12.43 22.77
C VAL A 43 10.67 13.33 21.53
N VAL A 44 10.06 14.50 21.69
CA VAL A 44 9.99 15.55 20.66
C VAL A 44 11.00 16.64 21.00
N VAL A 45 11.83 17.02 20.02
CA VAL A 45 12.87 18.05 20.17
C VAL A 45 12.68 19.20 19.17
N ARG A 46 13.05 20.43 19.57
CA ARG A 46 13.00 21.62 18.70
C ARG A 46 14.14 21.69 17.68
N GLY A 47 15.26 21.03 17.98
CA GLY A 47 16.46 21.06 17.15
C GLY A 47 16.28 20.40 15.78
N ALA A 48 17.24 20.66 14.89
CA ALA A 48 17.27 20.08 13.56
C ALA A 48 17.43 18.55 13.58
N ARG A 49 17.06 17.91 12.46
CA ARG A 49 17.16 16.47 12.27
C ARG A 49 18.62 16.00 12.38
N LYS A 50 18.92 15.27 13.47
CA LYS A 50 20.22 14.60 13.65
C LYS A 50 20.31 13.29 12.86
N PRO A 51 21.51 12.88 12.41
CA PRO A 51 21.77 11.56 11.80
C PRO A 51 21.37 10.38 12.69
N GLN A 52 21.07 9.22 12.09
CA GLN A 52 20.60 8.03 12.81
C GLN A 52 21.57 7.56 13.92
N ARG A 53 22.89 7.64 13.66
CA ARG A 53 23.92 7.26 14.65
C ARG A 53 23.88 8.15 15.90
N GLU A 54 23.69 9.46 15.71
CA GLU A 54 23.59 10.41 16.83
C GLU A 54 22.29 10.23 17.59
N ARG A 55 21.17 9.99 16.90
CA ARG A 55 19.90 9.62 17.56
C ARG A 55 20.04 8.36 18.40
N GLY A 56 20.76 7.36 17.90
CA GLY A 56 21.07 6.14 18.65
C GLY A 56 21.88 6.41 19.92
N ALA A 57 22.92 7.24 19.83
CA ALA A 57 23.71 7.66 20.99
C ALA A 57 22.85 8.43 22.02
N GLN A 58 22.00 9.33 21.55
CA GLN A 58 21.07 10.09 22.38
C GLN A 58 20.05 9.18 23.09
N ALA A 59 19.47 8.21 22.39
CA ALA A 59 18.56 7.22 22.97
C ALA A 59 19.27 6.36 24.03
N ILE A 60 20.52 5.97 23.81
CA ILE A 60 21.34 5.27 24.82
C ILE A 60 21.53 6.15 26.07
N ALA A 61 21.92 7.41 25.90
CA ALA A 61 22.12 8.34 27.01
C ALA A 61 20.83 8.53 27.84
N ILE A 62 19.68 8.66 27.17
CA ILE A 62 18.37 8.74 27.84
C ILE A 62 18.10 7.47 28.65
N ARG A 63 18.26 6.27 28.06
CA ARG A 63 18.04 5.00 28.78
C ARG A 63 18.93 4.86 30.01
N GLN A 64 20.21 5.26 29.90
CA GLN A 64 21.15 5.27 31.01
C GLN A 64 20.75 6.24 32.12
N ALA A 65 20.31 7.45 31.77
CA ALA A 65 19.86 8.46 32.72
C ALA A 65 18.55 8.05 33.44
N VAL A 66 17.65 7.37 32.72
CA VAL A 66 16.42 6.80 33.31
C VAL A 66 16.79 5.66 34.27
N GLY A 67 17.76 4.82 33.92
CA GLY A 67 18.46 3.91 34.84
C GLY A 67 17.55 2.91 35.55
N LEU A 68 16.57 2.35 34.84
CA LEU A 68 15.60 1.41 35.39
C LEU A 68 16.11 -0.03 35.25
N VAL A 69 16.48 -0.65 36.37
CA VAL A 69 16.87 -2.05 36.40
C VAL A 69 15.62 -2.92 36.27
N GLY A 70 15.56 -3.76 35.23
CA GLY A 70 14.47 -4.72 35.01
C GLY A 70 13.24 -4.17 34.28
N LEU A 71 13.32 -2.97 33.69
CA LEU A 71 12.28 -2.43 32.81
C LEU A 71 12.96 -1.87 31.55
N ASP A 72 12.60 -2.42 30.39
CA ASP A 72 13.13 -1.94 29.13
C ASP A 72 12.49 -0.59 28.77
N VAL A 73 13.28 0.34 28.25
CA VAL A 73 12.80 1.67 27.86
C VAL A 73 13.13 1.89 26.39
N ASP A 74 12.12 1.88 25.54
CA ASP A 74 12.27 2.06 24.10
C ASP A 74 12.07 3.52 23.74
N VAL A 75 13.16 4.17 23.33
CA VAL A 75 13.20 5.63 23.11
C VAL A 75 13.18 5.94 21.63
N LEU A 76 12.17 6.70 21.22
CA LEU A 76 12.03 7.27 19.88
C LEU A 76 12.21 8.78 19.93
N ILE A 77 13.09 9.32 19.09
CA ILE A 77 13.38 10.75 19.05
C ILE A 77 12.91 11.33 17.72
N TYR A 78 12.00 12.31 17.81
CA TYR A 78 11.43 13.03 16.69
C TYR A 78 11.74 14.52 16.81
N THR A 79 12.04 15.18 15.70
CA THR A 79 11.93 16.64 15.64
C THR A 79 10.46 17.05 15.65
N GLU A 80 10.16 18.30 16.03
CA GLU A 80 8.79 18.83 15.94
C GLU A 80 8.22 18.72 14.52
N GLU A 81 9.05 18.96 13.50
CA GLU A 81 8.66 18.85 12.10
C GLU A 81 8.29 17.40 11.74
N GLU A 82 9.16 16.42 12.04
CA GLU A 82 8.88 15.00 11.77
C GLU A 82 7.63 14.52 12.53
N PHE A 83 7.46 14.97 13.77
CA PHE A 83 6.31 14.59 14.59
C PHE A 83 5.01 15.14 13.99
N ARG A 84 4.98 16.42 13.61
CA ARG A 84 3.83 17.05 12.95
C ARG A 84 3.54 16.42 11.59
N ALA A 85 4.58 16.19 10.79
CA ALA A 85 4.46 15.59 9.47
C ALA A 85 3.88 14.17 9.57
N GLY A 86 4.40 13.35 10.49
CA GLY A 86 3.94 11.99 10.66
C GLY A 86 2.54 11.87 11.28
N LEU A 87 2.14 12.80 12.17
CA LEU A 87 0.74 12.89 12.61
C LEU A 87 -0.18 13.27 11.44
N SER A 88 0.23 14.26 10.64
CA SER A 88 -0.54 14.73 9.47
C SER A 88 -0.66 13.67 8.38
N SER A 89 0.37 12.85 8.21
CA SER A 89 0.35 11.73 7.29
C SER A 89 -0.42 10.53 7.82
N ARG A 90 -0.72 10.50 9.14
CA ARG A 90 -1.39 9.41 9.88
C ARG A 90 -0.50 8.18 10.05
N PHE A 91 0.80 8.39 10.25
CA PHE A 91 1.77 7.28 10.36
C PHE A 91 1.36 6.36 11.52
N PRO A 92 1.21 5.03 11.32
CA PRO A 92 0.61 4.13 12.31
C PRO A 92 1.18 4.25 13.73
N LEU A 93 2.50 4.36 13.85
CA LEU A 93 3.18 4.56 15.13
C LEU A 93 2.75 5.87 15.83
N LEU A 94 2.57 6.95 15.06
CA LEU A 94 2.12 8.23 15.61
C LEU A 94 0.62 8.28 15.84
N LEU A 95 -0.16 7.43 15.17
CA LEU A 95 -1.55 7.18 15.57
C LEU A 95 -1.62 6.46 16.91
N ASP A 96 -0.75 5.48 17.16
CA ASP A 96 -0.63 4.85 18.49
C ASP A 96 -0.29 5.89 19.56
N VAL A 97 0.68 6.78 19.29
CA VAL A 97 1.02 7.88 20.19
C VAL A 97 -0.16 8.85 20.35
N ALA A 98 -0.90 9.14 19.29
CA ALA A 98 -2.07 9.99 19.37
C ALA A 98 -3.15 9.36 20.26
N PHE A 99 -3.48 8.08 20.11
CA PHE A 99 -4.59 7.46 20.84
C PHE A 99 -4.21 6.98 22.24
N ASP A 100 -3.04 6.39 22.40
CA ASP A 100 -2.59 5.76 23.65
C ASP A 100 -1.62 6.65 24.44
N GLY A 101 -1.20 7.78 23.88
CA GLY A 101 -0.15 8.63 24.45
C GLY A 101 -0.55 9.37 25.72
N GLN A 102 0.27 9.22 26.76
CA GLN A 102 0.28 10.02 27.98
C GLN A 102 1.42 11.05 27.90
N ILE A 103 1.07 12.33 27.76
CA ILE A 103 2.04 13.43 27.82
C ILE A 103 2.54 13.57 29.26
N ILE A 104 3.85 13.42 29.48
CA ILE A 104 4.50 13.59 30.78
C ILE A 104 5.38 14.85 30.83
N TYR A 105 5.67 15.43 29.67
CA TYR A 105 6.27 16.76 29.52
C TYR A 105 5.83 17.36 28.19
N GLY A 106 5.50 18.63 28.16
CA GLY A 106 5.08 19.35 26.95
C GLY A 106 4.06 20.43 27.24
N ASP A 107 3.75 21.23 26.23
CA ASP A 107 2.84 22.37 26.33
C ASP A 107 1.41 22.03 25.84
N GLY A 108 0.56 23.05 25.80
CA GLY A 108 -0.80 22.94 25.28
C GLY A 108 -0.86 22.63 23.79
N GLU A 109 0.14 23.03 23.01
CA GLU A 109 0.17 22.81 21.57
C GLU A 109 0.33 21.32 21.25
N LEU A 110 1.20 20.62 21.98
CA LEU A 110 1.38 19.17 21.86
C LEU A 110 0.05 18.43 22.09
N ARG A 111 -0.72 18.84 23.11
CA ARG A 111 -2.04 18.27 23.39
C ARG A 111 -3.02 18.54 22.24
N SER A 112 -3.03 19.75 21.69
CA SER A 112 -3.87 20.11 20.55
C SER A 112 -3.48 19.37 19.26
N LEU A 113 -2.20 19.05 19.05
CA LEU A 113 -1.75 18.22 17.92
C LEU A 113 -2.31 16.80 18.01
N LEU A 114 -2.16 16.14 19.17
CA LEU A 114 -2.71 14.79 19.36
C LEU A 114 -4.24 14.77 19.21
N GLN A 115 -4.94 15.79 19.73
CA GLN A 115 -6.39 15.90 19.60
C GLN A 115 -6.83 16.05 18.14
N ARG A 116 -6.13 16.88 17.34
CA ARG A 116 -6.41 17.02 15.91
C ARG A 116 -6.21 15.71 15.15
N ALA A 117 -5.14 14.97 15.45
CA ALA A 117 -4.88 13.67 14.83
C ALA A 117 -6.00 12.65 15.15
N ARG A 118 -6.49 12.61 16.40
CA ARG A 118 -7.64 11.77 16.78
C ARG A 118 -8.91 12.12 16.01
N GLN A 119 -9.19 13.42 15.85
CA GLN A 119 -10.35 13.89 15.08
C GLN A 119 -10.24 13.53 13.60
N ASP A 120 -9.07 13.71 12.97
CA ASP A 120 -8.84 13.33 11.57
C ASP A 120 -9.08 11.82 11.34
N VAL A 121 -8.62 10.96 12.26
CA VAL A 121 -8.87 9.52 12.22
C VAL A 121 -10.37 9.19 12.22
N VAL A 122 -11.14 9.84 13.09
CA VAL A 122 -12.61 9.63 13.18
C VAL A 122 -13.29 10.10 11.90
N VAL A 123 -12.98 11.32 11.42
CA VAL A 123 -13.59 11.91 10.22
C VAL A 123 -13.30 11.05 8.99
N ARG A 124 -12.11 10.46 8.90
CA ARG A 124 -11.70 9.60 7.78
C ARG A 124 -12.18 8.16 7.92
N GLY A 125 -12.86 7.80 9.02
CA GLY A 125 -13.32 6.43 9.24
C GLY A 125 -12.20 5.40 9.40
N ILE A 126 -10.99 5.84 9.79
CA ILE A 126 -9.87 4.96 10.09
C ILE A 126 -10.16 4.27 11.44
N ARG A 127 -9.94 2.96 11.49
CA ARG A 127 -10.28 2.14 12.68
C ARG A 127 -9.04 1.42 13.20
N ARG A 128 -8.98 1.25 14.52
CA ARG A 128 -7.97 0.40 15.13
C ARG A 128 -8.36 -1.07 14.98
N THR A 129 -7.40 -1.93 14.69
CA THR A 129 -7.60 -3.38 14.60
C THR A 129 -7.39 -4.03 15.98
N GLU A 130 -7.88 -5.26 16.16
CA GLU A 130 -7.82 -5.99 17.44
C GLU A 130 -6.39 -6.29 17.89
N THR A 131 -5.49 -6.45 16.92
CA THR A 131 -4.03 -6.65 17.05
C THR A 131 -3.27 -5.36 17.30
N GLY A 132 -3.96 -4.21 17.39
CA GLY A 132 -3.35 -2.90 17.60
C GLY A 132 -2.79 -2.25 16.34
N GLY A 133 -3.08 -2.80 15.16
CA GLY A 133 -2.84 -2.18 13.87
C GLY A 133 -3.91 -1.15 13.51
N TRP A 134 -3.90 -0.72 12.24
CA TRP A 134 -4.80 0.32 11.72
C TRP A 134 -5.42 -0.11 10.39
N ARG A 135 -6.74 0.05 10.28
CA ARG A 135 -7.52 -0.15 9.05
C ARG A 135 -7.94 1.20 8.48
N PHE A 136 -7.51 1.44 7.26
CA PHE A 136 -7.89 2.59 6.45
C PHE A 136 -9.01 2.17 5.48
N PRO A 137 -10.03 3.00 5.26
CA PRO A 137 -11.02 2.70 4.24
C PRO A 137 -10.38 2.77 2.86
N VAL A 138 -10.53 1.69 2.10
CA VAL A 138 -10.03 1.58 0.72
C VAL A 138 -11.16 1.21 -0.22
N ARG A 139 -11.00 1.59 -1.48
CA ARG A 139 -11.89 1.13 -2.55
C ARG A 139 -11.30 -0.14 -3.18
N TYR A 140 -12.17 -1.07 -3.54
CA TYR A 140 -11.79 -2.32 -4.18
C TYR A 140 -10.95 -2.05 -5.43
N ARG A 141 -9.78 -2.69 -5.52
CA ARG A 141 -8.82 -2.57 -6.64
C ARG A 141 -8.47 -1.14 -7.05
N GLN A 142 -8.43 -0.21 -6.09
CA GLN A 142 -8.02 1.18 -6.34
C GLN A 142 -6.85 1.57 -5.47
N ARG A 143 -5.96 2.38 -6.06
CA ARG A 143 -4.95 3.12 -5.32
C ARG A 143 -5.65 4.09 -4.37
N THR A 144 -5.40 3.92 -3.07
CA THR A 144 -5.98 4.74 -2.00
C THR A 144 -4.88 5.21 -1.07
N SER A 145 -4.83 6.51 -0.81
CA SER A 145 -3.90 7.09 0.17
C SER A 145 -4.17 6.51 1.56
N LEU A 146 -3.20 5.78 2.13
CA LEU A 146 -3.26 5.31 3.51
C LEU A 146 -2.51 6.28 4.42
N SER A 147 -1.17 6.20 4.40
CA SER A 147 -0.25 6.96 5.25
C SER A 147 1.19 6.41 5.18
N PRO A 148 2.23 7.21 4.90
CA PRO A 148 2.21 8.48 4.19
C PRO A 148 2.00 8.28 2.68
N VAL A 149 2.01 7.03 2.22
CA VAL A 149 1.85 6.62 0.83
C VAL A 149 0.54 5.85 0.63
N ASP A 150 0.22 5.56 -0.62
CA ASP A 150 -0.94 4.75 -0.97
C ASP A 150 -0.75 3.25 -0.65
N ASN A 151 -1.84 2.50 -0.70
CA ASN A 151 -1.86 1.05 -0.47
C ASN A 151 -0.96 0.28 -1.43
N ALA A 152 -0.88 0.68 -2.71
CA ALA A 152 0.00 0.06 -3.69
C ALA A 152 1.47 0.20 -3.30
N THR A 153 1.91 1.41 -2.98
CA THR A 153 3.28 1.69 -2.56
C THR A 153 3.63 0.93 -1.27
N TRP A 154 2.69 0.79 -0.33
CA TRP A 154 2.89 -0.06 0.85
C TRP A 154 3.07 -1.53 0.49
N ALA A 155 2.20 -2.05 -0.37
CA ALA A 155 2.26 -3.44 -0.82
C ALA A 155 3.58 -3.74 -1.54
N GLU A 156 3.98 -2.87 -2.48
CA GLU A 156 5.26 -2.94 -3.20
C GLU A 156 6.46 -2.89 -2.25
N LYS A 157 6.44 -2.02 -1.23
CA LYS A 157 7.52 -1.95 -0.23
C LYS A 157 7.64 -3.23 0.60
N TRP A 158 6.51 -3.84 0.97
CA TRP A 158 6.52 -5.13 1.66
C TRP A 158 7.08 -6.26 0.79
N LEU A 159 6.68 -6.32 -0.49
CA LEU A 159 7.22 -7.30 -1.44
C LEU A 159 8.72 -7.13 -1.64
N ALA A 160 9.20 -5.91 -1.87
CA ALA A 160 10.63 -5.63 -2.07
C ALA A 160 11.49 -5.98 -0.84
N ASP A 161 10.90 -5.95 0.35
CA ASP A 161 11.57 -6.41 1.57
C ASP A 161 11.50 -7.93 1.75
N ALA A 162 10.39 -8.56 1.35
CA ALA A 162 10.24 -10.01 1.30
C ALA A 162 11.20 -10.66 0.28
N GLU A 163 11.41 -10.05 -0.89
CA GLU A 163 12.40 -10.51 -1.88
C GLU A 163 13.83 -10.53 -1.30
N ARG A 164 14.17 -9.52 -0.51
CA ARG A 164 15.47 -9.45 0.17
C ARG A 164 15.62 -10.55 1.22
N ASP A 165 14.56 -10.83 1.98
CA ASP A 165 14.56 -11.97 2.92
C ASP A 165 14.64 -13.32 2.19
N LEU A 166 13.98 -13.47 1.04
CA LEU A 166 14.04 -14.72 0.28
C LEU A 166 15.46 -14.98 -0.24
N LYS A 167 16.13 -13.93 -0.71
CA LYS A 167 17.54 -14.00 -1.09
C LYS A 167 18.42 -14.40 0.09
N ALA A 168 18.18 -13.83 1.28
CA ALA A 168 18.90 -14.21 2.49
C ALA A 168 18.65 -15.68 2.86
N ALA A 169 17.38 -16.13 2.83
CA ALA A 169 17.00 -17.51 3.10
C ALA A 169 17.73 -18.50 2.17
N GLY A 170 17.79 -18.21 0.86
CA GLY A 170 18.51 -19.05 -0.10
C GLY A 170 20.01 -19.17 0.19
N ASN A 171 20.66 -18.07 0.57
CA ASN A 171 22.07 -18.09 0.97
C ASN A 171 22.30 -18.88 2.26
N LEU A 172 21.40 -18.75 3.24
CA LEU A 172 21.46 -19.46 4.52
C LEU A 172 21.26 -20.96 4.32
N PHE A 173 20.32 -21.35 3.46
CA PHE A 173 20.12 -22.75 3.07
C PHE A 173 21.37 -23.34 2.42
N ALA A 174 21.95 -22.63 1.43
CA ALA A 174 23.19 -23.06 0.77
C ALA A 174 24.39 -23.16 1.74
N GLY A 175 24.38 -22.37 2.82
CA GLY A 175 25.36 -22.44 3.90
C GLY A 175 25.03 -23.45 5.01
N SER A 176 24.01 -24.30 4.84
CA SER A 176 23.52 -25.26 5.83
C SER A 176 23.12 -24.64 7.18
N LEU A 177 22.69 -23.37 7.17
CA LEU A 177 22.14 -22.65 8.33
C LEU A 177 20.61 -22.73 8.30
N TYR A 178 20.08 -23.94 8.52
CA TYR A 178 18.68 -24.28 8.30
C TYR A 178 17.70 -23.56 9.24
N ASP A 179 18.02 -23.43 10.52
CA ASP A 179 17.22 -22.65 11.48
C ASP A 179 17.08 -21.19 11.05
N ARG A 180 18.18 -20.58 10.59
CA ARG A 180 18.21 -19.21 10.08
C ARG A 180 17.46 -19.08 8.77
N CYS A 181 17.59 -20.05 7.87
CA CYS A 181 16.82 -20.11 6.63
C CYS A 181 15.32 -20.09 6.95
N VAL A 182 14.86 -20.95 7.86
CA VAL A 182 13.46 -21.02 8.28
C VAL A 182 13.00 -19.71 8.92
N THR A 183 13.85 -19.04 9.73
CA THR A 183 13.53 -17.69 10.25
C THR A 183 13.24 -16.70 9.12
N HIS A 184 14.07 -16.66 8.07
CA HIS A 184 13.86 -15.74 6.96
C HIS A 184 12.66 -16.17 6.10
N CYS A 185 12.42 -17.46 5.90
CA CYS A 185 11.22 -17.95 5.19
C CYS A 185 9.93 -17.47 5.86
N GLN A 186 9.86 -17.52 7.20
CA GLN A 186 8.73 -16.96 7.94
C GLN A 186 8.57 -15.45 7.69
N GLN A 187 9.67 -14.69 7.64
CA GLN A 187 9.63 -13.26 7.35
C GLN A 187 9.16 -12.97 5.92
N VAL A 188 9.59 -13.76 4.92
CA VAL A 188 9.11 -13.66 3.53
C VAL A 188 7.59 -13.81 3.48
N THR A 189 7.06 -14.87 4.09
CA THR A 189 5.63 -15.15 4.08
C THR A 189 4.83 -14.12 4.86
N GLU A 190 5.30 -13.70 6.05
CA GLU A 190 4.67 -12.63 6.84
C GLU A 190 4.55 -11.34 6.03
N LYS A 191 5.63 -10.92 5.39
CA LYS A 191 5.67 -9.68 4.58
C LYS A 191 4.82 -9.82 3.31
N SER A 192 4.79 -10.99 2.69
CA SER A 192 3.93 -11.28 1.53
C SER A 192 2.45 -11.12 1.90
N VAL A 193 2.04 -11.66 3.05
CA VAL A 193 0.67 -11.48 3.56
C VAL A 193 0.40 -10.01 3.93
N LYS A 194 1.34 -9.32 4.58
CA LYS A 194 1.20 -7.87 4.89
C LYS A 194 1.06 -7.02 3.64
N ALA A 195 1.70 -7.42 2.55
CA ALA A 195 1.54 -6.77 1.26
C ALA A 195 0.10 -6.92 0.73
N VAL A 196 -0.49 -8.11 0.82
CA VAL A 196 -1.91 -8.35 0.49
C VAL A 196 -2.85 -7.59 1.42
N LEU A 197 -2.59 -7.59 2.73
CA LEU A 197 -3.38 -6.83 3.72
C LEU A 197 -3.35 -5.32 3.44
N ALA A 198 -2.24 -4.79 2.94
CA ALA A 198 -2.15 -3.39 2.54
C ALA A 198 -3.13 -3.04 1.42
N CYS A 199 -3.39 -3.95 0.46
CA CYS A 199 -4.43 -3.79 -0.57
C CYS A 199 -5.82 -3.54 0.04
N PHE A 200 -6.14 -4.25 1.13
CA PHE A 200 -7.36 -4.09 1.93
C PHE A 200 -7.31 -2.92 2.93
N GLY A 201 -6.27 -2.09 2.89
CA GLY A 201 -6.09 -0.96 3.79
C GLY A 201 -5.70 -1.34 5.21
N CYS A 202 -5.25 -2.57 5.45
CA CYS A 202 -4.90 -3.07 6.78
C CYS A 202 -3.38 -3.01 7.01
N LEU A 203 -2.95 -2.19 7.97
CA LEU A 203 -1.55 -2.08 8.40
C LEU A 203 -1.39 -2.71 9.79
N GLU A 204 -0.90 -3.95 9.80
CA GLU A 204 -0.88 -4.81 10.98
C GLU A 204 0.50 -4.93 11.66
N ARG A 205 0.50 -4.98 13.00
CA ARG A 205 1.72 -5.13 13.83
C ARG A 205 2.07 -6.59 14.15
N SER A 206 1.11 -7.50 13.99
CA SER A 206 1.28 -8.91 14.35
C SER A 206 2.29 -9.63 13.45
N HIS A 207 2.97 -10.63 14.01
CA HIS A 207 3.71 -11.66 13.26
C HIS A 207 2.83 -12.84 12.84
N TYR A 208 1.67 -12.97 13.50
CA TYR A 208 0.62 -13.95 13.16
C TYR A 208 -0.38 -13.26 12.24
N VAL A 209 -0.35 -13.63 10.97
CA VAL A 209 -1.03 -12.93 9.88
C VAL A 209 -2.00 -13.81 9.10
N ALA A 210 -1.93 -15.14 9.27
CA ALA A 210 -2.80 -16.09 8.57
C ALA A 210 -4.28 -15.86 8.91
N ALA A 211 -4.60 -15.83 10.21
CA ALA A 211 -5.96 -15.57 10.68
C ALA A 211 -6.48 -14.17 10.29
N LEU A 212 -5.58 -13.18 10.24
CA LEU A 212 -5.92 -11.81 9.81
C LEU A 212 -6.31 -11.80 8.34
N LEU A 213 -5.48 -12.40 7.48
CA LEU A 213 -5.76 -12.49 6.05
C LEU A 213 -7.03 -13.31 5.77
N ARG A 214 -7.21 -14.44 6.45
CA ARG A 214 -8.42 -15.27 6.34
C ARG A 214 -9.69 -14.45 6.58
N ARG A 215 -9.73 -13.69 7.68
CA ARG A 215 -10.86 -12.81 8.01
C ARG A 215 -11.11 -11.75 6.93
N GLU A 216 -10.05 -11.15 6.38
CA GLU A 216 -10.20 -10.14 5.33
C GLU A 216 -10.80 -10.72 4.05
N ILE A 217 -10.36 -11.91 3.63
CA ILE A 217 -10.88 -12.60 2.44
C ILE A 217 -12.34 -13.03 2.63
N GLU A 218 -12.70 -13.53 3.82
CA GLU A 218 -14.08 -13.89 4.15
C GLU A 218 -15.02 -12.68 4.15
N ALA A 219 -14.55 -11.54 4.70
CA ALA A 219 -15.32 -10.31 4.74
C ALA A 219 -15.38 -9.59 3.38
N HIS A 220 -14.39 -9.78 2.52
CA HIS A 220 -14.27 -9.13 1.22
C HIS A 220 -13.89 -10.17 0.16
N PRO A 221 -14.87 -10.95 -0.35
CA PRO A 221 -14.61 -11.96 -1.37
C PRO A 221 -13.91 -11.35 -2.59
N VAL A 222 -12.91 -12.07 -3.09
CA VAL A 222 -12.12 -11.66 -4.25
C VAL A 222 -12.29 -12.70 -5.37
N PRO A 223 -13.23 -12.50 -6.31
CA PRO A 223 -13.52 -13.47 -7.37
C PRO A 223 -12.29 -13.89 -8.16
N GLY A 224 -12.09 -15.19 -8.32
CA GLY A 224 -10.96 -15.78 -9.07
C GLY A 224 -9.67 -15.94 -8.26
N TRP A 225 -9.64 -15.44 -7.02
CA TRP A 225 -8.48 -15.48 -6.14
C TRP A 225 -8.67 -16.34 -4.90
N GLU A 226 -9.86 -16.90 -4.67
CA GLU A 226 -10.24 -17.61 -3.45
C GLU A 226 -9.26 -18.75 -3.14
N SER A 227 -9.00 -19.62 -4.10
CA SER A 227 -8.11 -20.78 -3.90
C SER A 227 -6.64 -20.40 -3.72
N ARG A 228 -6.20 -19.28 -4.31
CA ARG A 228 -4.82 -18.81 -4.25
C ARG A 228 -4.55 -18.12 -2.91
N LEU A 229 -5.47 -17.27 -2.49
CA LEU A 229 -5.38 -16.58 -1.21
C LEU A 229 -5.60 -17.53 -0.03
N ALA A 230 -6.47 -18.54 -0.15
CA ALA A 230 -6.59 -19.61 0.84
C ALA A 230 -5.26 -20.37 1.01
N ARG A 231 -4.59 -20.73 -0.10
CA ARG A 231 -3.25 -21.35 -0.04
C ARG A 231 -2.21 -20.43 0.59
N LEU A 232 -2.24 -19.12 0.33
CA LEU A 232 -1.36 -18.16 0.99
C LEU A 232 -1.60 -18.11 2.51
N VAL A 233 -2.85 -18.23 2.95
CA VAL A 233 -3.19 -18.35 4.37
C VAL A 233 -2.60 -19.64 4.95
N ASP A 234 -2.75 -20.77 4.27
CA ASP A 234 -2.23 -22.07 4.73
C ASP A 234 -0.68 -22.08 4.81
N ASP A 235 -0.01 -21.42 3.86
CA ASP A 235 1.45 -21.25 3.86
C ASP A 235 1.91 -20.42 5.05
N ALA A 236 1.18 -19.34 5.35
CA ALA A 236 1.47 -18.49 6.50
C ALA A 236 1.25 -19.25 7.82
N GLU A 237 0.16 -19.99 7.96
CA GLU A 237 -0.16 -20.76 9.17
C GLU A 237 0.92 -21.82 9.47
N GLN A 238 1.45 -22.48 8.43
CA GLN A 238 2.55 -23.45 8.57
C GLN A 238 3.86 -22.80 9.04
N LEU A 239 4.13 -21.55 8.64
CA LEU A 239 5.38 -20.85 8.97
C LEU A 239 5.31 -19.99 10.23
N GLU A 240 4.12 -19.64 10.73
CA GLU A 240 3.93 -18.84 11.95
C GLU A 240 4.71 -19.35 13.19
N PRO A 241 4.79 -20.66 13.48
CA PRO A 241 5.59 -21.15 14.61
C PRO A 241 7.05 -20.71 14.55
N ALA A 242 7.63 -20.62 13.35
CA ALA A 242 9.02 -20.22 13.15
C ALA A 242 9.30 -18.77 13.59
N ALA A 243 8.28 -17.92 13.78
CA ALA A 243 8.44 -16.56 14.31
C ALA A 243 9.11 -16.56 15.71
N THR A 244 8.94 -17.66 16.45
CA THR A 244 9.58 -17.87 17.77
C THR A 244 10.51 -19.08 17.77
N TRP A 245 10.10 -20.20 17.18
CA TRP A 245 10.75 -21.51 17.39
C TRP A 245 12.13 -21.59 16.73
N SER A 246 12.34 -20.85 15.65
CA SER A 246 13.63 -20.76 14.95
C SER A 246 14.62 -19.78 15.59
N ARG A 247 14.21 -19.03 16.61
CA ARG A 247 15.00 -17.93 17.19
C ARG A 247 15.50 -18.20 18.60
N TYR A 248 14.74 -18.96 19.38
CA TYR A 248 14.99 -19.11 20.82
C TYR A 248 15.10 -20.58 21.23
N PRO A 249 16.05 -20.93 22.12
CA PRO A 249 16.08 -22.24 22.75
C PRO A 249 14.78 -22.53 23.50
N ARG A 250 14.38 -23.80 23.54
CA ARG A 250 13.18 -24.22 24.28
C ARG A 250 13.43 -25.44 25.14
N LEU A 251 12.67 -25.53 26.22
CA LEU A 251 12.64 -26.71 27.08
C LEU A 251 11.71 -27.75 26.46
N GLU A 252 12.26 -28.90 26.08
CA GLU A 252 11.51 -30.05 25.59
C GLU A 252 11.78 -31.24 26.50
N GLY A 253 10.77 -31.61 27.30
CA GLY A 253 10.97 -32.54 28.42
C GLY A 253 11.96 -31.96 29.44
N ASN A 254 13.08 -32.65 29.63
CA ASN A 254 14.16 -32.24 30.54
C ASN A 254 15.41 -31.69 29.82
N GLN A 255 15.32 -31.38 28.52
CA GLN A 255 16.45 -30.90 27.72
C GLN A 255 16.18 -29.53 27.12
N ILE A 256 17.24 -28.71 27.05
CA ILE A 256 17.23 -27.45 26.31
C ILE A 256 17.60 -27.79 24.88
N VAL A 257 16.69 -27.54 23.95
CA VAL A 257 16.88 -27.75 22.52
C VAL A 257 17.09 -26.39 21.85
N LEU A 258 18.24 -26.21 21.20
CA LEU A 258 18.58 -25.04 20.40
C LEU A 258 17.84 -25.08 19.05
N PRO A 259 17.56 -23.92 18.42
CA PRO A 259 16.94 -23.89 17.09
C PRO A 259 17.68 -24.76 16.06
N VAL A 260 19.02 -24.71 16.05
CA VAL A 260 19.85 -25.51 15.12
C VAL A 260 19.68 -27.02 15.28
N GLU A 261 19.22 -27.51 16.44
CA GLU A 261 18.98 -28.93 16.70
C GLU A 261 17.59 -29.38 16.23
N ARG A 262 16.73 -28.46 15.76
CA ARG A 262 15.35 -28.73 15.36
C ARG A 262 15.09 -28.71 13.87
N TYR A 263 15.95 -28.01 13.13
CA TYR A 263 15.74 -27.72 11.72
C TYR A 263 16.86 -28.36 10.92
N GLU A 264 16.48 -29.33 10.10
CA GLU A 264 17.37 -29.97 9.15
C GLU A 264 17.09 -29.44 7.74
N GLU A 265 17.75 -30.03 6.75
CA GLU A 265 17.63 -29.63 5.35
C GLU A 265 16.19 -29.77 4.84
N LEU A 266 15.47 -30.81 5.30
CA LEU A 266 14.09 -31.06 4.87
C LEU A 266 13.16 -29.92 5.30
N GLU A 267 13.14 -29.56 6.58
CA GLU A 267 12.27 -28.49 7.09
C GLU A 267 12.63 -27.14 6.45
N ALA A 268 13.92 -26.88 6.22
CA ALA A 268 14.34 -25.64 5.57
C ALA A 268 13.98 -25.60 4.08
N SER A 269 14.05 -26.73 3.37
CA SER A 269 13.63 -26.84 1.97
C SER A 269 12.12 -26.66 1.84
N GLU A 270 11.33 -27.28 2.71
CA GLU A 270 9.87 -27.08 2.75
C GLU A 270 9.53 -25.60 3.03
N ALA A 271 10.16 -25.00 4.05
CA ALA A 271 9.96 -23.59 4.37
C ALA A 271 10.30 -22.65 3.19
N LEU A 272 11.37 -22.94 2.44
CA LEU A 272 11.71 -22.20 1.23
C LEU A 272 10.63 -22.29 0.15
N GLN A 273 10.07 -23.49 -0.07
CA GLN A 273 8.99 -23.67 -1.06
C GLN A 273 7.73 -22.89 -0.66
N LEU A 274 7.36 -22.93 0.62
CA LEU A 274 6.23 -22.14 1.15
C LEU A 274 6.48 -20.63 0.97
N ALA A 275 7.68 -20.15 1.31
CA ALA A 275 8.06 -18.74 1.18
C ALA A 275 8.07 -18.25 -0.28
N GLN A 276 8.64 -19.04 -1.19
CA GLN A 276 8.65 -18.73 -2.63
C GLN A 276 7.24 -18.65 -3.20
N ARG A 277 6.38 -19.62 -2.87
CA ARG A 277 4.98 -19.63 -3.30
C ARG A 277 4.19 -18.48 -2.70
N SER A 278 4.42 -18.15 -1.44
CA SER A 278 3.79 -17.02 -0.75
C SER A 278 4.12 -15.70 -1.45
N LEU A 279 5.41 -15.48 -1.74
CA LEU A 279 5.89 -14.28 -2.42
C LEU A 279 5.32 -14.17 -3.84
N ALA A 280 5.36 -15.26 -4.62
CA ALA A 280 4.80 -15.29 -5.97
C ALA A 280 3.28 -14.99 -5.96
N THR A 281 2.54 -15.61 -5.03
CA THR A 281 1.09 -15.39 -4.91
C THR A 281 0.75 -13.96 -4.53
N ALA A 282 1.48 -13.37 -3.58
CA ALA A 282 1.30 -11.98 -3.21
C ALA A 282 1.68 -11.02 -4.34
N GLY A 283 2.78 -11.29 -5.05
CA GLY A 283 3.22 -10.52 -6.23
C GLY A 283 2.16 -10.48 -7.32
N ASP A 284 1.67 -11.66 -7.73
CA ASP A 284 0.61 -11.77 -8.73
C ASP A 284 -0.69 -11.09 -8.26
N PHE A 285 -1.02 -11.22 -6.97
CA PHE A 285 -2.22 -10.61 -6.41
C PHE A 285 -2.13 -9.08 -6.42
N ILE A 286 -0.99 -8.52 -6.04
CA ILE A 286 -0.76 -7.07 -6.00
C ILE A 286 -0.74 -6.52 -7.41
N HIS A 287 -0.07 -7.22 -8.33
CA HIS A 287 -0.13 -6.89 -9.75
C HIS A 287 -1.58 -6.84 -10.21
N TRP A 288 -2.33 -7.92 -10.08
CA TRP A 288 -3.75 -7.97 -10.44
C TRP A 288 -4.58 -6.89 -9.73
N TRP A 289 -4.42 -6.69 -8.42
CA TRP A 289 -5.22 -5.76 -7.63
C TRP A 289 -5.08 -4.31 -8.11
N PHE A 290 -3.89 -3.93 -8.59
CA PHE A 290 -3.58 -2.57 -9.06
C PHE A 290 -3.40 -2.46 -10.57
N GLN A 291 -3.50 -3.55 -11.33
CA GLN A 291 -3.67 -3.48 -12.77
C GLN A 291 -5.01 -2.77 -13.03
N GLU A 292 -4.93 -1.68 -13.80
CA GLU A 292 -6.10 -1.08 -14.42
C GLU A 292 -6.66 -2.10 -15.40
N ASP A 293 -7.81 -2.73 -15.08
CA ASP A 293 -8.52 -3.62 -16.00
C ASP A 293 -8.75 -2.87 -17.33
N ASP A 294 -8.11 -3.26 -18.44
CA ASP A 294 -8.43 -2.87 -19.84
C ASP A 294 -8.80 -1.40 -20.12
N LEU A 295 -8.36 -0.45 -19.29
CA LEU A 295 -8.80 0.96 -19.39
C LEU A 295 -8.09 1.72 -20.51
N ASN A 296 -6.84 1.36 -20.84
CA ASN A 296 -6.07 2.04 -21.88
C ASN A 296 -6.31 1.48 -23.29
N GLU A 297 -6.50 0.16 -23.46
CA GLU A 297 -6.75 -0.41 -24.80
C GLU A 297 -8.07 0.11 -25.42
N MET A 298 -9.11 0.31 -24.61
CA MET A 298 -10.38 0.84 -25.10
C MET A 298 -10.30 2.32 -25.46
N VAL A 299 -9.55 3.15 -24.70
CA VAL A 299 -9.38 4.57 -25.04
C VAL A 299 -8.67 4.71 -26.38
N GLU A 300 -7.55 4.00 -26.60
CA GLU A 300 -6.85 4.02 -27.90
C GLU A 300 -7.77 3.55 -29.05
N THR A 301 -8.57 2.52 -28.80
CA THR A 301 -9.56 2.03 -29.78
C THR A 301 -10.64 3.08 -30.07
N PHE A 302 -11.13 3.81 -29.06
CA PHE A 302 -12.09 4.89 -29.25
C PHE A 302 -11.47 6.12 -29.94
N VAL A 303 -10.21 6.44 -29.65
CA VAL A 303 -9.46 7.50 -30.36
C VAL A 303 -9.37 7.17 -31.84
N GLU A 304 -8.99 5.93 -32.18
CA GLU A 304 -8.95 5.49 -33.57
C GLU A 304 -10.33 5.47 -34.23
N LEU A 305 -11.39 5.13 -33.50
CA LEU A 305 -12.76 5.19 -33.99
C LEU A 305 -13.18 6.64 -34.32
N VAL A 306 -12.91 7.59 -33.42
CA VAL A 306 -13.19 9.02 -33.62
C VAL A 306 -12.41 9.56 -34.81
N ARG A 307 -11.11 9.24 -34.90
CA ARG A 307 -10.26 9.64 -36.03
C ARG A 307 -10.83 9.13 -37.35
N ARG A 308 -11.21 7.86 -37.47
CA ARG A 308 -11.81 7.31 -38.71
C ARG A 308 -13.14 7.95 -39.04
N ALA A 309 -14.01 8.16 -38.05
CA ALA A 309 -15.30 8.80 -38.26
C ALA A 309 -15.19 10.26 -38.73
N ALA A 310 -14.13 10.97 -38.34
CA ALA A 310 -13.88 12.35 -38.73
C ALA A 310 -13.12 12.50 -40.05
N THR A 311 -12.30 11.50 -40.43
CA THR A 311 -11.35 11.59 -41.56
C THR A 311 -11.79 10.81 -42.79
N ASP A 312 -12.87 10.02 -42.71
CA ASP A 312 -13.31 9.15 -43.79
C ASP A 312 -14.85 9.10 -43.92
N LEU A 313 -15.33 8.84 -45.13
CA LEU A 313 -16.73 8.53 -45.41
C LEU A 313 -16.91 7.03 -45.73
N PRO A 314 -18.00 6.40 -45.25
CA PRO A 314 -18.38 5.07 -45.66
C PRO A 314 -18.50 4.93 -47.18
N ALA A 315 -18.12 3.76 -47.70
CA ALA A 315 -18.05 3.50 -49.14
C ALA A 315 -19.39 3.66 -49.87
N ASP A 316 -20.50 3.35 -49.20
CA ASP A 316 -21.86 3.53 -49.71
C ASP A 316 -22.24 5.02 -49.84
N VAL A 317 -21.85 5.85 -48.86
CA VAL A 317 -22.03 7.31 -48.91
C VAL A 317 -21.19 7.91 -50.03
N GLU A 318 -19.93 7.51 -50.17
CA GLU A 318 -19.06 7.99 -51.25
C GLU A 318 -19.60 7.57 -52.63
N ALA A 319 -20.08 6.34 -52.77
CA ALA A 319 -20.72 5.86 -54.00
C ALA A 319 -21.98 6.66 -54.34
N ALA A 320 -22.80 7.00 -53.35
CA ALA A 320 -23.99 7.83 -53.55
C ALA A 320 -23.63 9.25 -54.01
N LEU A 321 -22.57 9.86 -53.44
CA LEU A 321 -22.06 11.17 -53.86
C LEU A 321 -21.53 11.15 -55.30
N ARG A 322 -20.79 10.10 -55.68
CA ARG A 322 -20.32 9.89 -57.06
C ARG A 322 -21.49 9.75 -58.04
N ALA A 323 -22.47 8.92 -57.71
CA ALA A 323 -23.67 8.73 -58.53
C ALA A 323 -24.55 9.98 -58.60
N ALA A 324 -24.53 10.85 -57.59
CA ALA A 324 -25.19 12.15 -57.63
C ALA A 324 -24.45 13.09 -58.59
N ARG A 325 -23.12 13.19 -58.47
CA ARG A 325 -22.28 14.01 -59.36
C ARG A 325 -22.45 13.63 -60.82
N ASP A 326 -22.50 12.33 -61.12
CA ASP A 326 -22.61 11.82 -62.49
C ASP A 326 -24.00 12.08 -63.12
N ARG A 327 -25.01 12.43 -62.32
CA ARG A 327 -26.34 12.84 -62.78
C ARG A 327 -26.45 14.34 -63.09
N GLU A 328 -25.53 15.15 -62.58
CA GLU A 328 -25.53 16.60 -62.79
C GLU A 328 -25.05 16.96 -64.20
N GLU A 329 -25.52 18.11 -64.72
CA GLU A 329 -25.03 18.60 -66.01
C GLU A 329 -23.51 18.90 -65.94
N PRO A 330 -22.73 18.51 -66.96
CA PRO A 330 -21.29 18.77 -66.98
C PRO A 330 -20.96 20.25 -66.81
N ARG A 331 -20.02 20.57 -65.91
CA ARG A 331 -19.60 21.94 -65.55
C ARG A 331 -20.66 22.81 -64.87
N SER A 332 -21.74 22.20 -64.36
CA SER A 332 -22.68 22.90 -63.48
C SER A 332 -22.05 23.20 -62.12
N ALA A 333 -22.62 24.19 -61.42
CA ALA A 333 -22.21 24.50 -60.04
C ALA A 333 -22.46 23.31 -59.08
N ALA A 334 -23.52 22.54 -59.30
CA ALA A 334 -23.85 21.36 -58.51
C ALA A 334 -22.81 20.24 -58.69
N ALA A 335 -22.42 19.96 -59.94
CA ALA A 335 -21.36 19.00 -60.24
C ALA A 335 -20.03 19.41 -59.58
N GLY A 336 -19.67 20.70 -59.67
CA GLY A 336 -18.45 21.24 -59.06
C GLY A 336 -18.46 21.15 -57.53
N ALA A 337 -19.60 21.39 -56.88
CA ALA A 337 -19.72 21.24 -55.43
C ALA A 337 -19.53 19.78 -54.96
N LEU A 338 -20.14 18.83 -55.67
CA LEU A 338 -19.99 17.40 -55.36
C LEU A 338 -18.56 16.90 -55.63
N GLU A 339 -17.91 17.41 -56.68
CA GLU A 339 -16.51 17.13 -56.97
C GLU A 339 -15.59 17.65 -55.86
N ALA A 340 -15.80 18.88 -55.38
CA ALA A 340 -15.04 19.45 -54.27
C ALA A 340 -15.22 18.66 -52.96
N ILE A 341 -16.44 18.15 -52.68
CA ILE A 341 -16.69 17.28 -51.52
C ILE A 341 -15.89 15.97 -51.65
N LEU A 342 -15.96 15.31 -52.81
CA LEU A 342 -15.24 14.06 -53.05
C LEU A 342 -13.72 14.24 -52.99
N GLU A 343 -13.20 15.35 -53.50
CA GLU A 343 -11.78 15.70 -53.40
C GLU A 343 -11.37 15.96 -51.94
N ASN A 344 -12.18 16.70 -51.18
CA ASN A 344 -11.93 16.92 -49.76
C ASN A 344 -11.89 15.62 -48.96
N VAL A 345 -12.82 14.69 -49.21
CA VAL A 345 -12.84 13.36 -48.57
C VAL A 345 -11.59 12.56 -48.90
N ALA A 346 -11.14 12.58 -50.16
CA ALA A 346 -9.92 11.89 -50.57
C ALA A 346 -8.67 12.47 -49.87
N LEU A 347 -8.58 13.80 -49.75
CA LEU A 347 -7.50 14.48 -49.04
C LEU A 347 -7.55 14.20 -47.53
N ALA A 348 -8.74 14.26 -46.92
CA ALA A 348 -8.97 13.96 -45.50
C ALA A 348 -8.49 12.54 -45.14
N ARG A 349 -8.86 11.54 -45.95
CA ARG A 349 -8.42 10.16 -45.79
C ARG A 349 -6.90 10.01 -45.94
N ALA A 350 -6.31 10.66 -46.95
CA ALA A 350 -4.88 10.57 -47.22
C ALA A 350 -4.01 11.25 -46.13
N HIS A 351 -4.49 12.34 -45.55
CA HIS A 351 -3.75 13.14 -44.56
C HIS A 351 -4.20 12.89 -43.12
N SER A 352 -5.21 12.04 -42.89
CA SER A 352 -5.82 11.84 -41.57
C SER A 352 -6.26 13.16 -40.92
N THR A 353 -6.75 14.09 -41.73
CA THR A 353 -7.28 15.38 -41.28
C THR A 353 -8.80 15.37 -41.37
N PRO A 354 -9.54 15.99 -40.43
CA PRO A 354 -10.99 16.01 -40.48
C PRO A 354 -11.53 16.48 -41.83
N VAL A 355 -12.57 15.82 -42.35
CA VAL A 355 -13.34 16.28 -43.51
C VAL A 355 -13.89 17.65 -43.17
N CYS A 356 -13.84 18.60 -44.11
CA CYS A 356 -14.24 19.99 -43.87
C CYS A 356 -15.77 20.11 -43.86
N GLN A 357 -16.40 19.55 -42.82
CA GLN A 357 -17.78 19.81 -42.42
C GLN A 357 -17.75 20.39 -41.01
N ASP A 358 -17.89 21.71 -40.93
CA ASP A 358 -17.93 22.45 -39.68
C ASP A 358 -19.03 21.90 -38.75
N THR A 359 -18.61 21.46 -37.55
CA THR A 359 -19.43 21.32 -36.32
C THR A 359 -20.44 20.16 -36.23
N GLY A 360 -19.94 18.94 -36.09
CA GLY A 360 -20.71 17.81 -35.54
C GLY A 360 -20.44 17.60 -34.05
N VAL A 361 -21.46 17.22 -33.26
CA VAL A 361 -21.25 16.66 -31.92
C VAL A 361 -21.06 15.15 -32.08
N PRO A 362 -19.99 14.53 -31.55
CA PRO A 362 -19.86 13.07 -31.56
C PRO A 362 -21.02 12.40 -30.82
N ILE A 363 -21.78 11.55 -31.52
CA ILE A 363 -22.87 10.76 -30.94
C ILE A 363 -22.48 9.29 -30.96
N PHE A 364 -22.40 8.68 -29.78
CA PHE A 364 -22.09 7.26 -29.64
C PHE A 364 -23.36 6.47 -29.33
N TYR A 365 -23.59 5.41 -30.10
CA TYR A 365 -24.59 4.38 -29.81
C TYR A 365 -23.87 3.11 -29.36
N VAL A 366 -24.06 2.70 -28.11
CA VAL A 366 -23.23 1.67 -27.47
C VAL A 366 -24.11 0.52 -27.01
N TYR A 367 -23.82 -0.68 -27.53
CA TYR A 367 -24.36 -1.93 -27.03
C TYR A 367 -23.27 -2.61 -26.21
N HIS A 368 -23.55 -2.88 -24.93
CA HIS A 368 -22.58 -3.51 -24.04
C HIS A 368 -23.24 -4.57 -23.13
N PRO A 369 -22.49 -5.59 -22.67
CA PRO A 369 -22.96 -6.56 -21.66
C PRO A 369 -23.30 -5.90 -20.32
N GLN A 370 -24.11 -6.56 -19.49
CA GLN A 370 -24.54 -6.01 -18.18
C GLN A 370 -23.38 -5.82 -17.19
N GLU A 371 -22.29 -6.55 -17.38
CA GLU A 371 -21.09 -6.55 -16.57
C GLU A 371 -20.23 -5.30 -16.81
N ILE A 372 -20.41 -4.60 -17.94
CA ILE A 372 -19.65 -3.40 -18.26
C ILE A 372 -20.37 -2.15 -17.75
N SER A 373 -19.65 -1.33 -16.99
CA SER A 373 -20.18 -0.07 -16.47
C SER A 373 -20.36 0.97 -17.58
N ALA A 374 -21.61 1.34 -17.87
CA ALA A 374 -21.93 2.43 -18.79
C ALA A 374 -21.24 3.76 -18.42
N ARG A 375 -21.07 4.04 -17.11
CA ARG A 375 -20.35 5.23 -16.64
C ARG A 375 -18.87 5.20 -17.00
N SER A 376 -18.24 4.03 -16.90
CA SER A 376 -16.83 3.85 -17.28
C SER A 376 -16.65 4.05 -18.79
N LEU A 377 -17.49 3.40 -19.60
CA LEU A 377 -17.47 3.57 -21.07
C LEU A 377 -17.66 5.03 -21.48
N ARG A 378 -18.61 5.73 -20.85
CA ARG A 378 -18.84 7.16 -21.10
C ARG A 378 -17.59 8.00 -20.82
N ALA A 379 -16.96 7.80 -19.66
CA ALA A 379 -15.76 8.56 -19.31
C ALA A 379 -14.61 8.30 -20.29
N GLN A 380 -14.47 7.07 -20.78
CA GLN A 380 -13.45 6.70 -21.77
C GLN A 380 -13.73 7.33 -23.15
N MET A 381 -14.99 7.33 -23.60
CA MET A 381 -15.37 8.00 -24.86
C MET A 381 -15.16 9.52 -24.77
N GLU A 382 -15.47 10.13 -23.62
CA GLU A 382 -15.22 11.56 -23.39
C GLU A 382 -13.71 11.89 -23.41
N ALA A 383 -12.88 11.03 -22.83
CA ALA A 383 -11.42 11.16 -22.89
C ALA A 383 -10.90 11.02 -24.33
N ALA A 384 -11.37 10.02 -25.07
CA ALA A 384 -10.98 9.79 -26.46
C ALA A 384 -11.35 10.96 -27.38
N VAL A 385 -12.54 11.56 -27.21
CA VAL A 385 -12.96 12.75 -27.96
C VAL A 385 -12.11 13.98 -27.61
N ALA A 386 -11.60 14.08 -26.38
CA ALA A 386 -10.72 15.18 -25.99
C ALA A 386 -9.28 15.01 -26.52
N GLU A 387 -8.87 13.78 -26.80
CA GLU A 387 -7.53 13.43 -27.30
C GLU A 387 -7.43 13.42 -28.83
N ALA A 388 -8.44 12.89 -29.51
CA ALA A 388 -8.53 12.80 -30.98
C ALA A 388 -8.72 14.17 -31.64
#